data_AF-A0A3D0T1G7-F1
#
_entry.id   AF-A0A3D0T1G7-F1
#
_cell.length_a   1.000
_cell.length_b   1.000
_cell.length_c   1.000
_cell.angle_alpha   90.00
_cell.angle_beta   90.00
_cell.angle_gamma   90.00
#
_symmetry.space_group_name_H-M   'P 1'
#
loop_
_entity.id
_entity.type
_entity.pdbx_description
1 polymer ?
#
loop_
_entity_poly.entity_id
_entity_poly.type
_entity_poly.pdbx_seq_one_letter_code
_entity_poly.pdbx_strand_id
1 'polypeptide(L)'
;MSVGTSKNLQSMALSVPHNGSIEGYIQAVSTIDMLSAEEERELALRLREDEDIDAARKLVMSHLRFVVHIAKSYSGYGLPQADLIQEGNIGLM
;
A
#
# COMPACT_ATOMS: atom_id res chain seq x y z
N MET A 1 26.72 12.63 -1.61
CA MET A 1 26.27 11.54 -2.51
C MET A 1 25.55 10.50 -1.67
N SER A 2 24.22 10.47 -1.70
CA SER A 2 23.42 9.26 -1.43
C SER A 2 21.97 9.54 -1.85
N VAL A 3 21.74 9.46 -3.16
CA VAL A 3 20.39 9.49 -3.76
C VAL A 3 20.24 8.13 -4.43
N GLY A 4 19.84 7.11 -3.66
CA GLY A 4 19.77 5.74 -4.16
C GLY A 4 18.56 4.93 -3.70
N THR A 5 17.93 5.28 -2.58
CA THR A 5 16.92 4.43 -1.94
C THR A 5 15.48 4.70 -2.39
N SER A 6 15.11 5.94 -2.76
CA SER A 6 13.71 6.29 -3.05
C SER A 6 13.15 5.77 -4.38
N LYS A 7 13.99 5.42 -5.36
CA LYS A 7 13.52 5.03 -6.69
C LYS A 7 13.04 3.58 -6.79
N ASN A 8 13.50 2.68 -5.92
CA ASN A 8 13.13 1.26 -6.01
C ASN A 8 11.75 0.95 -5.42
N LEU A 9 11.36 1.65 -4.35
CA LEU A 9 10.07 1.42 -3.67
C LEU A 9 8.86 1.84 -4.51
N GLN A 10 9.04 2.84 -5.39
CA GLN A 10 7.97 3.38 -6.25
C GLN A 10 7.46 2.39 -7.32
N SER A 11 8.27 1.41 -7.75
CA SER A 11 7.85 0.44 -8.77
C SER A 11 7.26 -0.86 -8.20
N MET A 12 7.44 -1.13 -6.89
CA MET A 12 7.08 -2.41 -6.28
C MET A 12 5.71 -2.42 -5.58
N ALA A 13 5.18 -1.25 -5.20
CA ALA A 13 3.99 -1.19 -4.34
C ALA A 13 2.65 -1.24 -5.10
N LEU A 14 2.63 -0.88 -6.39
CA LEU A 14 1.37 -0.63 -7.13
C LEU A 14 1.04 -1.71 -8.17
N SER A 15 1.86 -2.76 -8.26
CA SER A 15 1.60 -3.88 -9.16
C SER A 15 2.04 -5.13 -8.43
N VAL A 16 1.10 -6.00 -8.03
CA VAL A 16 1.45 -7.41 -7.81
C VAL A 16 2.10 -7.86 -9.13
N PRO A 17 3.41 -8.15 -9.15
CA PRO A 17 4.03 -8.52 -10.40
C PRO A 17 3.35 -9.82 -10.82
N HIS A 18 2.82 -9.90 -12.04
CA HIS A 18 2.21 -11.14 -12.54
C HIS A 18 3.24 -12.30 -12.60
N ASN A 19 4.52 -11.99 -12.37
CA ASN A 19 5.68 -12.88 -12.27
C ASN A 19 6.36 -12.85 -10.87
N GLY A 20 5.79 -12.16 -9.88
CA GLY A 20 6.30 -12.02 -8.53
C GLY A 20 5.41 -12.75 -7.55
N SER A 21 6.00 -13.39 -6.55
CA SER A 21 5.23 -14.16 -5.58
C SER A 21 4.39 -13.23 -4.71
N ILE A 22 3.13 -13.62 -4.44
CA ILE A 22 2.24 -12.90 -3.52
C ILE A 22 2.89 -12.74 -2.13
N GLU A 23 3.71 -13.71 -1.74
CA GLU A 23 4.52 -13.68 -0.53
C GLU A 23 5.52 -12.52 -0.53
N GLY A 24 6.16 -12.25 -1.67
CA GLY A 24 7.08 -11.12 -1.83
C GLY A 24 6.37 -9.77 -1.68
N TYR A 25 5.17 -9.64 -2.24
CA TYR A 25 4.35 -8.45 -2.04
C TYR A 25 3.95 -8.29 -0.57
N ILE A 26 3.46 -9.35 0.07
CA ILE A 26 3.07 -9.34 1.49
C ILE A 26 4.27 -8.95 2.38
N GLN A 27 5.45 -9.49 2.10
CA GLN A 27 6.67 -9.11 2.80
C GLN A 27 6.99 -7.63 2.60
N ALA A 28 6.98 -7.13 1.37
CA ALA A 28 7.26 -5.73 1.06
C ALA A 28 6.34 -4.77 1.83
N VAL A 29 5.01 -4.98 1.77
CA VAL A 29 4.05 -4.08 2.44
C VAL A 29 4.11 -4.17 3.97
N SER A 30 4.57 -5.31 4.51
CA SER A 30 4.74 -5.47 5.95
C SER A 30 5.90 -4.63 6.52
N THR A 31 6.84 -4.20 5.67
CA THR A 31 7.98 -3.36 6.07
C THR A 31 7.66 -1.87 6.09
N ILE A 32 6.47 -1.47 5.64
CA ILE A 32 6.05 -0.07 5.60
C ILE A 32 5.62 0.36 7.01
N ASP A 33 6.16 1.48 7.48
CA ASP A 33 5.84 2.03 8.80
C ASP A 33 4.37 2.48 8.89
N MET A 34 3.78 2.36 10.09
CA MET A 34 2.43 2.88 10.34
C MET A 34 2.52 4.39 10.52
N LEU A 35 1.51 5.08 10.00
CA LEU A 35 1.26 6.46 10.39
C LEU A 35 0.61 6.47 11.78
N SER A 36 1.01 7.44 12.59
CA SER A 36 0.22 7.89 13.72
C SER A 36 -1.02 8.65 13.22
N ALA A 37 -2.03 8.78 14.08
CA ALA A 37 -3.25 9.52 13.75
C ALA A 37 -2.99 10.99 13.37
N GLU A 38 -1.95 11.61 13.97
CA GLU A 38 -1.58 12.99 13.66
C GLU A 38 -0.94 13.10 12.27
N GLU A 39 -0.03 12.18 11.92
CA GLU A 39 0.59 12.14 10.58
C GLU A 39 -0.45 11.88 9.49
N GLU A 40 -1.40 10.97 9.74
CA GLU A 40 -2.49 10.70 8.81
C GLU A 40 -3.34 11.94 8.57
N ARG A 41 -3.70 12.66 9.65
CA ARG A 41 -4.44 13.91 9.58
C ARG A 41 -3.69 14.98 8.80
N GLU A 42 -2.39 15.16 9.05
CA GLU A 42 -1.57 16.14 8.33
C GLU A 42 -1.52 15.84 6.83
N LEU A 43 -1.26 14.58 6.46
CA LEU A 43 -1.21 14.16 5.07
C LEU A 43 -2.57 14.31 4.37
N ALA A 44 -3.66 14.01 5.06
CA ALA A 44 -5.01 14.18 4.51
C ALA A 44 -5.35 15.65 4.27
N LEU A 45 -4.93 16.55 5.17
CA LEU A 45 -5.10 17.99 4.99
C LEU A 45 -4.30 18.49 3.78
N ARG A 46 -3.02 18.12 3.68
CA ARG A 46 -2.15 18.48 2.54
C ARG A 46 -2.69 17.98 1.20
N LEU A 47 -3.17 16.74 1.16
CA LEU A 47 -3.81 16.21 -0.03
C LEU A 47 -5.05 17.04 -0.42
N ARG A 48 -5.89 17.40 0.56
CA ARG A 48 -7.13 18.14 0.31
C ARG A 48 -6.90 19.60 -0.09
N GLU A 49 -5.94 20.26 0.55
CA GLU A 49 -5.74 21.71 0.44
C GLU A 49 -4.74 22.07 -0.66
N ASP A 50 -3.68 21.27 -0.81
CA ASP A 50 -2.57 21.53 -1.72
C ASP A 50 -2.53 20.58 -2.92
N GLU A 51 -3.52 19.67 -3.05
CA GLU A 51 -3.54 18.60 -4.05
C GLU A 51 -2.24 17.75 -4.04
N ASP A 52 -1.67 17.58 -2.84
CA ASP A 52 -0.36 16.93 -2.66
C ASP A 52 -0.41 15.42 -2.94
N ILE A 53 0.00 15.05 -4.16
CA ILE A 53 0.04 13.65 -4.62
C ILE A 53 1.04 12.80 -3.81
N ASP A 54 2.10 13.39 -3.27
CA ASP A 54 3.03 12.65 -2.41
C ASP A 54 2.40 12.35 -1.05
N ALA A 55 1.51 13.22 -0.55
CA ALA A 55 0.70 12.95 0.63
C ALA A 55 -0.29 11.81 0.40
N ALA A 56 -1.01 11.82 -0.73
CA ALA A 56 -1.86 10.68 -1.15
C ALA A 56 -1.07 9.38 -1.21
N ARG A 57 0.12 9.40 -1.84
CA ARG A 57 0.97 8.20 -1.95
C ARG A 57 1.35 7.66 -0.57
N LYS A 58 1.74 8.52 0.37
CA LYS A 58 2.10 8.09 1.73
C LYS A 58 0.92 7.50 2.49
N LEU A 59 -0.26 8.10 2.36
CA LEU A 59 -1.50 7.59 2.95
C LEU A 59 -1.83 6.20 2.40
N VAL A 60 -1.82 6.02 1.07
CA VAL A 60 -2.11 4.71 0.45
C VAL A 60 -1.07 3.66 0.88
N MET A 61 0.22 3.97 0.78
CA MET A 61 1.28 3.01 1.08
C MET A 61 1.24 2.49 2.53
N SER A 62 0.98 3.35 3.52
CA SER A 62 0.95 2.96 4.93
C SER A 62 -0.22 2.02 5.27
N HIS A 63 -1.27 2.02 4.44
CA HIS A 63 -2.48 1.22 4.60
C HIS A 63 -2.47 -0.09 3.79
N LEU A 64 -1.49 -0.35 2.92
CA LEU A 64 -1.44 -1.59 2.12
C LEU A 64 -1.38 -2.86 2.99
N ARG A 65 -0.72 -2.82 4.15
CA ARG A 65 -0.74 -3.96 5.09
C ARG A 65 -2.13 -4.24 5.66
N PHE A 66 -2.98 -3.21 5.77
CA PHE A 66 -4.36 -3.37 6.23
C PHE A 66 -5.21 -4.05 5.17
N VAL A 67 -5.01 -3.71 3.89
CA VAL A 67 -5.62 -4.44 2.77
C VAL A 67 -5.28 -5.93 2.84
N VAL A 68 -4.01 -6.28 3.05
CA VAL A 68 -3.60 -7.68 3.22
C VAL A 68 -4.27 -8.35 4.42
N HIS A 69 -4.41 -7.63 5.54
CA HIS A 69 -5.09 -8.15 6.73
C HIS A 69 -6.55 -8.47 6.44
N ILE A 70 -7.28 -7.57 5.79
CA ILE A 70 -8.68 -7.76 5.41
C ILE A 70 -8.80 -8.88 4.36
N ALA A 71 -7.97 -8.91 3.33
CA ALA A 71 -8.01 -9.97 2.33
C ALA A 71 -7.83 -11.38 2.95
N LYS A 72 -7.00 -11.50 4.00
CA LYS A 72 -6.84 -12.76 4.75
C LYS A 72 -8.14 -13.23 5.41
N SER A 73 -9.01 -12.33 5.90
CA SER A 73 -10.29 -12.74 6.52
C SER A 73 -11.31 -13.30 5.51
N TYR A 74 -11.10 -13.08 4.21
CA TYR A 74 -11.91 -13.65 3.14
C TYR A 74 -11.33 -14.96 2.57
N SER A 75 -10.28 -15.50 3.19
CA SER A 75 -9.75 -16.82 2.81
C SER A 75 -10.81 -17.90 3.02
N GLY A 76 -10.91 -18.85 2.09
CA GLY A 76 -11.86 -19.97 2.18
C GLY A 76 -13.21 -19.75 1.47
N TYR A 77 -13.47 -18.55 0.94
CA TYR A 77 -14.66 -18.25 0.13
C TYR A 77 -14.51 -18.62 -1.37
N GLY A 78 -13.42 -19.30 -1.72
CA GLY A 78 -13.16 -19.74 -3.11
C GLY A 78 -12.53 -18.70 -4.03
N LEU A 79 -12.26 -17.48 -3.53
CA LEU A 79 -11.56 -16.44 -4.29
C LEU A 79 -10.04 -16.51 -4.06
N PRO A 80 -9.22 -16.31 -5.11
CA PRO A 80 -7.78 -16.17 -4.96
C PRO A 80 -7.42 -14.97 -4.08
N GLN A 81 -6.47 -15.16 -3.15
CA GLN A 81 -6.03 -14.09 -2.24
C GLN A 81 -5.42 -12.90 -2.99
N ALA A 82 -4.72 -13.15 -4.10
CA ALA A 82 -4.16 -12.10 -4.95
C ALA A 82 -5.25 -11.15 -5.47
N ASP A 83 -6.38 -11.71 -5.92
CA ASP A 83 -7.49 -10.92 -6.46
C ASP A 83 -8.14 -10.06 -5.37
N LEU A 84 -8.35 -10.64 -4.18
CA LEU A 84 -8.88 -9.91 -3.02
C LEU A 84 -7.98 -8.74 -2.61
N ILE A 85 -6.66 -8.95 -2.62
CA ILE A 85 -5.68 -7.90 -2.34
C ILE A 85 -5.73 -6.82 -3.42
N GLN A 86 -5.81 -7.21 -4.69
CA GLN A 86 -5.85 -6.27 -5.81
C GLN A 86 -7.11 -5.40 -5.78
N GLU A 87 -8.29 -6.00 -5.58
CA GLU A 87 -9.55 -5.25 -5.43
C GLU A 87 -9.53 -4.34 -4.19
N GLY A 88 -8.95 -4.82 -3.08
CA GLY A 88 -8.78 -4.01 -1.87
C GLY A 88 -7.83 -2.82 -2.07
N ASN A 89 -6.75 -3.00 -2.82
CA ASN A 89 -5.83 -1.92 -3.18
C ASN A 89 -6.52 -0.90 -4.10
N ILE A 90 -7.37 -1.34 -5.03
CA ILE A 90 -8.17 -0.45 -5.88
C ILE A 90 -9.15 0.36 -5.03
N GLY A 91 -9.84 -0.26 -4.07
CA GLY A 91 -10.76 0.45 -3.18
C GLY A 91 -10.08 1.45 -2.23
N LEU A 92 -8.76 1.36 -2.07
CA LEU A 92 -7.96 2.29 -1.26
C LEU A 92 -7.49 3.53 -2.05
N MET A 93 -7.41 3.44 -3.38
CA MET A 93 -6.97 4.53 -4.27
C MET A 93 -8.10 5.49 -4.62
#